data_AF-A0A8T1H4U2-F1
#
_entry.id   AF-A0A8T1H4U2-F1
#
_cell.length_a   1.000
_cell.length_b   1.000
_cell.length_c   1.000
_cell.angle_alpha   90.00
_cell.angle_beta   90.00
_cell.angle_gamma   90.00
#
_symmetry.space_group_name_H-M   'P 1'
#
loop_
_entity.id
_entity.type
_entity.pdbx_description
1 polymer ?
#
loop_
_entity_poly.entity_id
_entity_poly.type
_entity_poly.pdbx_seq_one_letter_code
_entity_poly.pdbx_strand_id
1 'polypeptide(L)'
;MHGHAPCCSEIKYAVMNTKEAGWRNDTLHQKICDFSLSMSNTSDAAAGIIDNTIIVTHSMGGLVMAHALATGKCSFSKTTSWVSLSPPMTGSMAVDYLMGACHNGTNDITEKMYDLIGQCPLNTARKSTIYQGGEFSSPSIDAAYVAAQEAYRGNVTAAMCSDSYVGLFSTYQARCILAGTVVPHKSKKNDALVEFQSCLGGLDENLFGNHYLDRFYRPQLNHADTAFLNGDGLLKSSQKPKKWFECLQL
;
A
#
# COMPACT_ATOMS: atom_id res chain seq x y z
N MET A 1 14.99 -2.48 -2.11
CA MET A 1 15.36 -1.11 -1.69
C MET A 1 16.85 -0.98 -1.35
N HIS A 2 17.47 -1.93 -0.64
CA HIS A 2 18.92 -1.86 -0.39
C HIS A 2 19.73 -1.74 -1.70
N GLY A 3 20.71 -0.82 -1.74
CA GLY A 3 21.48 -0.50 -2.93
C GLY A 3 20.77 0.38 -3.97
N HIS A 4 19.51 0.74 -3.72
CA HIS A 4 18.64 1.48 -4.65
C HIS A 4 18.03 2.74 -3.99
N ALA A 5 18.66 3.28 -2.93
CA ALA A 5 18.18 4.42 -2.15
C ALA A 5 19.32 5.44 -1.92
N PRO A 6 19.82 6.10 -2.97
CA PRO A 6 21.01 6.96 -2.87
C PRO A 6 20.81 8.19 -1.98
N CYS A 7 19.56 8.56 -1.66
CA CYS A 7 19.20 9.64 -0.75
C CYS A 7 19.30 9.26 0.74
N CYS A 8 19.43 7.97 1.08
CA CYS A 8 19.43 7.51 2.47
C CYS A 8 20.83 7.16 2.96
N SER A 9 21.21 7.65 4.13
CA SER A 9 22.45 7.23 4.83
C SER A 9 22.32 5.87 5.53
N GLU A 10 21.11 5.51 5.95
CA GLU A 10 20.79 4.25 6.61
C GLU A 10 19.41 3.75 6.16
N ILE A 11 19.22 2.42 6.11
CA ILE A 11 17.93 1.80 5.80
C ILE A 11 17.63 0.74 6.87
N LYS A 12 16.49 0.86 7.54
CA LYS A 12 15.96 -0.15 8.45
C LYS A 12 14.63 -0.69 7.93
N TYR A 13 14.35 -1.95 8.24
CA TYR A 13 13.09 -2.60 7.92
C TYR A 13 12.31 -2.82 9.21
N ALA A 14 11.11 -2.26 9.30
CA ALA A 14 10.21 -2.47 10.42
C ALA A 14 9.43 -3.79 10.23
N VAL A 15 9.57 -4.72 11.18
CA VAL A 15 8.77 -5.94 11.22
C VAL A 15 7.59 -5.71 12.17
N MET A 16 6.38 -5.79 11.63
CA MET A 16 5.13 -5.57 12.37
C MET A 16 4.18 -6.74 12.17
N ASN A 17 3.33 -7.02 13.16
CA ASN A 17 2.32 -8.09 13.06
C ASN A 17 1.14 -7.64 12.20
N THR A 18 1.33 -7.64 10.88
CA THR A 18 0.30 -7.35 9.87
C THR A 18 -0.42 -8.62 9.41
N LYS A 19 -0.51 -9.63 10.27
CA LYS A 19 -1.34 -10.83 10.09
C LYS A 19 -2.53 -10.79 11.05
N GLU A 20 -2.27 -10.50 12.32
CA GLU A 20 -3.26 -10.55 13.40
C GLU A 20 -3.80 -9.16 13.77
N ALA A 21 -3.14 -8.08 13.36
CA ALA A 21 -3.61 -6.71 13.54
C ALA A 21 -4.02 -6.09 12.20
N GLY A 22 -5.22 -5.51 12.18
CA GLY A 22 -5.74 -4.74 11.05
C GLY A 22 -5.24 -3.29 11.06
N TRP A 23 -5.45 -2.59 9.95
CA TRP A 23 -4.90 -1.24 9.77
C TRP A 23 -5.46 -0.17 10.71
N ARG A 24 -6.58 -0.43 11.41
CA ARG A 24 -7.16 0.46 12.45
C ARG A 24 -6.70 0.11 13.88
N ASN A 25 -5.75 -0.81 14.04
CA ASN A 25 -5.28 -1.23 15.35
C ASN A 25 -4.36 -0.17 15.99
N ASP A 26 -4.76 0.35 17.15
CA ASP A 26 -4.05 1.41 17.88
C ASP A 26 -2.60 1.05 18.22
N THR A 27 -2.34 -0.19 18.65
CA THR A 27 -0.99 -0.66 18.95
C THR A 27 -0.11 -0.72 17.71
N LEU A 28 -0.68 -1.03 16.55
CA LEU A 28 0.03 -1.03 15.28
C LEU A 28 0.37 0.41 14.84
N HIS A 29 -0.51 1.38 15.08
CA HIS A 29 -0.24 2.80 14.85
C HIS A 29 0.89 3.31 15.75
N GLN A 30 0.86 2.95 17.04
CA GLN A 30 1.93 3.35 17.95
C GLN A 30 3.28 2.77 17.49
N LYS A 31 3.32 1.48 17.12
CA LYS A 31 4.55 0.84 16.65
C LYS A 31 5.14 1.48 15.39
N ILE A 32 4.32 1.82 14.39
CA ILE A 32 4.86 2.47 13.19
C ILE A 32 5.42 3.86 13.50
N CYS A 33 4.78 4.60 14.41
CA CYS A 33 5.26 5.89 14.88
C CYS A 33 6.57 5.74 15.68
N ASP A 34 6.64 4.83 16.64
CA ASP A 34 7.83 4.59 17.46
C ASP A 34 9.03 4.20 16.59
N PHE A 35 8.83 3.30 15.62
CA PHE A 35 9.88 2.93 14.69
C PHE A 35 10.35 4.11 13.85
N SER A 36 9.41 4.92 13.34
CA SER A 36 9.74 6.09 12.52
C SER A 36 10.47 7.16 13.34
N LEU A 37 10.04 7.43 14.57
CA LEU A 37 10.71 8.38 15.48
C LEU A 37 12.15 7.93 15.79
N SER A 38 12.38 6.63 15.93
CA SER A 38 13.71 6.07 16.22
C SER A 38 14.70 6.11 15.04
N MET A 39 14.26 6.49 13.84
CA MET A 39 15.12 6.52 12.65
C MET A 39 16.13 7.66 12.68
N SER A 40 15.77 8.80 13.29
CA SER A 40 16.63 9.98 13.37
C SER A 40 16.69 10.51 14.80
N ASN A 41 17.91 10.84 15.25
CA ASN A 41 18.11 11.52 16.53
C ASN A 41 17.60 12.97 16.54
N THR A 42 17.22 13.52 15.39
CA THR A 42 16.61 14.84 15.28
C THR A 42 15.08 14.81 15.45
N SER A 43 14.47 13.62 15.51
CA SER A 43 13.05 13.47 15.82
C SER A 43 12.75 13.96 17.24
N ASP A 44 11.59 14.60 17.42
CA ASP A 44 11.08 14.94 18.74
C ASP A 44 10.14 13.83 19.22
N ALA A 45 10.70 12.89 19.99
CA ALA A 45 9.95 11.77 20.53
C ALA A 45 8.87 12.20 21.55
N ALA A 46 9.09 13.33 22.26
CA ALA A 46 8.12 13.82 23.24
C ALA A 46 6.91 14.47 22.56
N ALA A 47 7.14 15.19 21.46
CA ALA A 47 6.07 15.79 20.64
C ALA A 47 5.51 14.83 19.57
N GLY A 48 6.11 13.66 19.37
CA GLY A 48 5.71 12.71 18.33
C GLY A 48 5.99 13.22 16.91
N ILE A 49 7.04 14.02 16.72
CA ILE A 49 7.40 14.60 15.41
C ILE A 49 8.57 13.80 14.82
N ILE A 50 8.31 13.12 13.70
CA ILE A 50 9.32 12.38 12.95
C ILE A 50 10.09 13.37 12.07
N ASP A 51 11.41 13.40 12.19
CA ASP A 51 12.29 14.31 11.47
C ASP A 51 13.35 13.54 10.66
N ASN A 52 13.81 14.14 9.56
CA ASN A 52 14.91 13.67 8.72
C ASN A 52 14.82 12.17 8.37
N THR A 53 13.62 11.73 7.96
CA THR A 53 13.33 10.32 7.71
C THR A 53 12.52 10.15 6.43
N ILE A 54 12.89 9.18 5.59
CA ILE A 54 12.04 8.73 4.47
C ILE A 54 11.30 7.48 4.94
N ILE A 55 9.98 7.59 5.05
CA ILE A 55 9.10 6.47 5.41
C ILE A 55 8.59 5.85 4.12
N VAL A 56 8.82 4.55 3.93
CA VAL A 56 8.33 3.80 2.78
C VAL A 56 7.30 2.78 3.24
N THR A 57 6.08 2.88 2.71
CA THR A 57 5.00 1.94 3.03
C THR A 57 4.51 1.20 1.80
N HIS A 58 4.13 -0.07 1.98
CA HIS A 58 3.50 -0.88 0.93
C HIS A 58 2.17 -1.44 1.41
N SER A 59 1.19 -1.50 0.51
CA SER A 59 -0.11 -2.15 0.75
C SER A 59 -0.77 -1.63 2.04
N MET A 60 -1.25 -2.52 2.90
CA MET A 60 -1.87 -2.16 4.19
C MET A 60 -0.98 -1.27 5.07
N GLY A 61 0.35 -1.31 4.92
CA GLY A 61 1.26 -0.42 5.64
C GLY A 61 0.98 1.07 5.37
N GLY A 62 0.49 1.42 4.18
CA GLY A 62 0.10 2.79 3.88
C GLY A 62 -1.13 3.24 4.65
N LEU A 63 -2.13 2.37 4.83
CA LEU A 63 -3.29 2.65 5.68
C LEU A 63 -2.92 2.79 7.15
N VAL A 64 -1.98 1.96 7.64
CA VAL A 64 -1.48 2.03 9.01
C VAL A 64 -0.83 3.39 9.27
N MET A 65 0.05 3.84 8.36
CA MET A 65 0.68 5.16 8.48
C MET A 65 -0.34 6.29 8.37
N ALA A 66 -1.24 6.24 7.38
CA ALA A 66 -2.29 7.22 7.17
C ALA A 66 -3.15 7.42 8.43
N HIS A 67 -3.59 6.33 9.05
CA HIS A 67 -4.45 6.39 10.21
C HIS A 67 -3.71 6.78 11.49
N ALA A 68 -2.42 6.43 11.61
CA ALA A 68 -1.56 6.94 12.68
C ALA A 68 -1.42 8.47 12.63
N LEU A 69 -1.24 9.03 11.42
CA LEU A 69 -1.24 10.48 11.20
C LEU A 69 -2.62 11.09 11.50
N ALA A 70 -3.69 10.51 10.97
CA ALA A 70 -5.05 11.01 11.14
C ALA A 70 -5.50 11.08 12.62
N THR A 71 -4.99 10.17 13.44
CA THR A 71 -5.28 10.10 14.88
C THR A 71 -4.27 10.87 15.75
N GLY A 72 -3.27 11.52 15.13
CA GLY A 72 -2.25 12.30 15.83
C GLY A 72 -1.27 11.47 16.66
N LYS A 73 -1.11 10.17 16.37
CA LYS A 73 -0.11 9.32 17.05
C LYS A 73 1.32 9.76 16.80
N CYS A 74 1.55 10.32 15.62
CA CYS A 74 2.77 11.04 15.27
C CYS A 74 2.46 12.00 14.11
N SER A 75 3.42 12.87 13.81
CA SER A 75 3.37 13.80 12.69
C SER A 75 4.72 13.87 11.98
N PHE A 76 4.74 14.42 10.77
CA PHE A 76 5.95 14.62 10.00
C PHE A 76 6.45 16.05 10.14
N SER A 77 7.76 16.20 10.29
CA SER A 77 8.43 17.48 10.11
C SER A 77 8.53 17.82 8.61
N LYS A 78 9.06 19.01 8.30
CA LYS A 78 9.33 19.44 6.93
C LYS A 78 10.44 18.65 6.21
N THR A 79 11.25 17.89 6.95
CA THR A 79 12.36 17.10 6.40
C THR A 79 12.03 15.61 6.32
N THR A 80 10.80 15.24 6.66
CA THR A 80 10.29 13.87 6.57
C THR A 80 9.48 13.72 5.29
N SER A 81 9.79 12.65 4.55
CA SER A 81 9.13 12.34 3.28
C SER A 81 8.45 10.98 3.38
N TRP A 82 7.22 10.87 2.87
CA TRP A 82 6.49 9.61 2.82
C TRP A 82 6.31 9.12 1.38
N VAL A 83 6.87 7.95 1.10
CA VAL A 83 6.73 7.22 -0.17
C VAL A 83 5.74 6.06 0.02
N SER A 84 4.62 6.08 -0.71
CA SER A 84 3.58 5.05 -0.59
C SER A 84 3.48 4.17 -1.83
N LEU A 85 3.38 2.85 -1.63
CA LEU A 85 3.40 1.85 -2.69
C LEU A 85 2.11 1.01 -2.63
N SER A 86 1.22 1.19 -3.61
CA SER A 86 -0.04 0.44 -3.72
C SER A 86 -0.89 0.39 -2.42
N PRO A 87 -1.08 1.47 -1.64
CA PRO A 87 -1.95 1.42 -0.47
C PRO A 87 -3.43 1.23 -0.85
N PRO A 88 -4.21 0.37 -0.17
CA PRO A 88 -5.66 0.28 -0.42
C PRO A 88 -6.42 1.39 0.32
N MET A 89 -6.28 2.66 -0.09
CA MET A 89 -6.88 3.79 0.65
C MET A 89 -8.41 3.84 0.62
N THR A 90 -9.08 3.04 -0.21
CA THR A 90 -10.52 2.78 -0.14
C THR A 90 -10.83 1.28 0.05
N GLY A 91 -9.85 0.49 0.49
CA GLY A 91 -9.95 -0.97 0.59
C GLY A 91 -9.65 -1.71 -0.73
N SER A 92 -9.95 -3.01 -0.76
CA SER A 92 -9.61 -3.92 -1.85
C SER A 92 -10.79 -4.82 -2.20
N MET A 93 -11.24 -4.83 -3.47
CA MET A 93 -12.30 -5.76 -3.88
C MET A 93 -11.86 -7.22 -3.80
N ALA A 94 -10.55 -7.49 -3.85
CA ALA A 94 -10.05 -8.85 -3.67
C ALA A 94 -10.38 -9.39 -2.26
N VAL A 95 -10.41 -8.50 -1.26
CA VAL A 95 -10.83 -8.86 0.11
C VAL A 95 -12.33 -9.06 0.19
N ASP A 96 -13.14 -8.17 -0.40
CA ASP A 96 -14.60 -8.32 -0.42
C ASP A 96 -15.02 -9.62 -1.11
N TYR A 97 -14.40 -9.92 -2.26
CA TYR A 97 -14.62 -11.17 -2.99
C TYR A 97 -14.35 -12.40 -2.11
N LEU A 98 -13.24 -12.38 -1.35
CA LEU A 98 -12.91 -13.45 -0.42
C LEU A 98 -13.84 -13.54 0.77
N MET A 99 -14.24 -12.41 1.33
CA MET A 99 -15.18 -12.37 2.45
C MET A 99 -16.50 -13.02 2.04
N GLY A 100 -17.01 -12.68 0.84
CA GLY A 100 -18.19 -13.34 0.27
C GLY A 100 -17.99 -14.83 0.05
N ALA A 101 -16.87 -15.23 -0.57
CA ALA A 101 -16.58 -16.64 -0.81
C ALA A 101 -16.43 -17.47 0.48
N CYS A 102 -15.76 -16.93 1.50
CA CYS A 102 -15.64 -17.58 2.81
C CYS A 102 -16.97 -17.63 3.57
N HIS A 103 -17.83 -16.61 3.42
CA HIS A 103 -19.14 -16.57 4.07
C HIS A 103 -20.13 -17.56 3.44
N ASN A 104 -20.11 -17.68 2.12
CA ASN A 104 -21.05 -18.51 1.35
C ASN A 104 -20.65 -20.00 1.27
N GLY A 105 -19.51 -20.38 1.85
CA GLY A 105 -19.01 -21.76 1.81
C GLY A 105 -18.64 -22.25 0.40
N THR A 106 -18.46 -21.33 -0.55
CA THR A 106 -18.14 -21.64 -1.96
C THR A 106 -16.67 -22.00 -2.12
N ASN A 107 -16.39 -23.18 -2.69
CA ASN A 107 -15.05 -23.63 -3.10
C ASN A 107 -14.56 -22.97 -4.40
N ASP A 108 -15.20 -21.91 -4.89
CA ASP A 108 -14.87 -21.24 -6.17
C ASP A 108 -13.52 -20.50 -6.14
N ILE A 109 -12.86 -20.44 -4.98
CA ILE A 109 -11.48 -19.98 -4.88
C ILE A 109 -10.57 -21.11 -5.34
N THR A 110 -10.04 -20.98 -6.56
CA THR A 110 -9.01 -21.92 -7.05
C THR A 110 -7.77 -21.92 -6.14
N GLU A 111 -7.03 -23.04 -6.09
CA GLU A 111 -5.81 -23.18 -5.27
C GLU A 111 -4.79 -22.04 -5.48
N LYS A 112 -4.59 -21.62 -6.73
CA LYS A 112 -3.68 -20.52 -7.08
C LYS A 112 -4.09 -19.18 -6.47
N MET A 113 -5.36 -19.03 -6.16
CA MET A 113 -5.92 -17.85 -5.56
C MET A 113 -5.77 -17.89 -4.03
N TYR A 114 -5.83 -19.06 -3.38
CA TYR A 114 -5.47 -19.19 -1.96
C TYR A 114 -4.05 -18.70 -1.66
N ASP A 115 -3.09 -18.99 -2.55
CA ASP A 115 -1.69 -18.54 -2.40
C ASP A 115 -1.52 -17.03 -2.45
N LEU A 116 -2.37 -16.33 -3.22
CA LEU A 116 -2.26 -14.89 -3.41
C LEU A 116 -3.07 -14.10 -2.39
N ILE A 117 -4.35 -14.45 -2.26
CA ILE A 117 -5.33 -13.65 -1.54
C ILE A 117 -5.70 -14.24 -0.17
N GLY A 118 -5.39 -15.52 0.07
CA GLY A 118 -5.46 -16.16 1.39
C GLY A 118 -6.49 -17.27 1.52
N GLN A 119 -6.32 -18.10 2.54
CA GLN A 119 -7.25 -19.17 2.92
C GLN A 119 -8.33 -18.68 3.88
N CYS A 120 -9.48 -19.35 3.87
CA CYS A 120 -10.53 -19.15 4.88
C CYS A 120 -10.15 -19.88 6.19
N PRO A 121 -10.45 -19.29 7.37
CA PRO A 121 -10.92 -17.93 7.56
C PRO A 121 -9.81 -16.91 7.29
N LEU A 122 -10.15 -15.79 6.64
CA LEU A 122 -9.19 -14.71 6.42
C LEU A 122 -8.63 -14.20 7.76
N ASN A 123 -7.34 -13.87 7.77
CA ASN A 123 -6.70 -13.26 8.92
C ASN A 123 -7.22 -11.82 9.16
N THR A 124 -7.03 -11.31 10.37
CA THR A 124 -7.55 -9.99 10.80
C THR A 124 -7.07 -8.86 9.89
N ALA A 125 -5.81 -8.90 9.47
CA ALA A 125 -5.24 -7.88 8.60
C ALA A 125 -5.96 -7.79 7.26
N ARG A 126 -6.11 -8.92 6.56
CA ARG A 126 -6.83 -8.97 5.28
C ARG A 126 -8.28 -8.53 5.43
N LYS A 127 -8.99 -9.04 6.45
CA LYS A 127 -10.37 -8.63 6.75
C LYS A 127 -10.51 -7.13 7.00
N SER A 128 -9.46 -6.48 7.50
CA SER A 128 -9.53 -5.06 7.81
C SER A 128 -9.51 -4.16 6.57
N THR A 129 -9.03 -4.65 5.42
CA THR A 129 -8.91 -3.88 4.17
C THR A 129 -10.08 -4.12 3.20
N ILE A 130 -11.27 -4.43 3.74
CA ILE A 130 -12.53 -4.46 2.98
C ILE A 130 -12.82 -3.11 2.32
N TYR A 131 -13.60 -3.13 1.24
CA TYR A 131 -13.87 -1.95 0.43
C TYR A 131 -14.77 -0.94 1.16
N GLN A 132 -14.39 0.35 1.11
CA GLN A 132 -15.17 1.45 1.67
C GLN A 132 -16.55 1.52 1.00
N GLY A 133 -17.62 1.61 1.80
CA GLY A 133 -19.00 1.56 1.32
C GLY A 133 -19.42 0.23 0.67
N GLY A 134 -18.58 -0.81 0.80
CA GLY A 134 -18.88 -2.18 0.36
C GLY A 134 -19.79 -2.93 1.32
N GLU A 135 -20.20 -4.13 0.91
CA GLU A 135 -21.13 -5.01 1.66
C GLU A 135 -20.66 -5.32 3.08
N PHE A 136 -19.35 -5.52 3.26
CA PHE A 136 -18.75 -5.88 4.53
C PHE A 136 -18.35 -4.67 5.39
N SER A 137 -18.51 -3.45 4.86
CA SER A 137 -18.12 -2.22 5.56
C SER A 137 -19.18 -1.78 6.58
N SER A 138 -18.83 -0.74 7.35
CA SER A 138 -19.72 -0.07 8.28
C SER A 138 -19.42 1.42 8.29
N PRO A 139 -20.36 2.28 8.76
CA PRO A 139 -20.12 3.72 8.86
C PRO A 139 -18.84 4.09 9.62
N SER A 140 -18.48 3.32 10.66
CA SER A 140 -17.23 3.53 11.41
C SER A 140 -15.97 3.22 10.58
N ILE A 141 -16.03 2.19 9.74
CA ILE A 141 -14.92 1.83 8.84
C ILE A 141 -14.79 2.86 7.74
N ASP A 142 -15.92 3.30 7.18
CA ASP A 142 -15.93 4.31 6.13
C ASP A 142 -15.41 5.66 6.62
N ALA A 143 -15.78 6.07 7.84
CA ALA A 143 -15.24 7.28 8.47
C ALA A 143 -13.72 7.19 8.69
N ALA A 144 -13.22 6.02 9.11
CA ALA A 144 -11.78 5.81 9.27
C ALA A 144 -11.05 5.89 7.92
N TYR A 145 -11.62 5.38 6.84
CA TYR A 145 -11.04 5.53 5.50
C TYR A 145 -11.00 7.00 5.09
N VAL A 146 -12.07 7.77 5.29
CA VAL A 146 -12.09 9.22 5.00
C VAL A 146 -10.96 9.94 5.73
N ALA A 147 -10.80 9.68 7.03
CA ALA A 147 -9.73 10.29 7.84
C ALA A 147 -8.33 9.88 7.35
N ALA A 148 -8.13 8.59 7.05
CA ALA A 148 -6.87 8.09 6.51
C ALA A 148 -6.55 8.72 5.14
N GLN A 149 -7.53 8.85 4.25
CA GLN A 149 -7.35 9.47 2.94
C GLN A 149 -6.99 10.96 3.05
N GLU A 150 -7.60 11.69 3.99
CA GLU A 150 -7.25 13.08 4.27
C GLU A 150 -5.80 13.21 4.73
N ALA A 151 -5.39 12.40 5.72
CA ALA A 151 -4.00 12.35 6.17
C ALA A 151 -3.04 11.92 5.05
N TYR A 152 -3.44 10.97 4.21
CA TYR A 152 -2.65 10.52 3.06
C TYR A 152 -2.39 11.67 2.08
N ARG A 153 -3.44 12.33 1.60
CA ARG A 153 -3.32 13.45 0.65
C ARG A 153 -2.52 14.63 1.21
N GLY A 154 -2.64 14.87 2.52
CA GLY A 154 -1.93 15.97 3.18
C GLY A 154 -0.45 15.71 3.44
N ASN A 155 0.01 14.46 3.43
CA ASN A 155 1.35 14.10 3.92
C ASN A 155 2.19 13.26 2.94
N VAL A 156 1.60 12.63 1.92
CA VAL A 156 2.36 11.78 1.00
C VAL A 156 3.23 12.63 0.06
N THR A 157 4.52 12.31 0.00
CA THR A 157 5.49 13.00 -0.85
C THR A 157 5.56 12.40 -2.24
N ALA A 158 5.45 11.07 -2.35
CA ALA A 158 5.48 10.32 -3.61
C ALA A 158 4.63 9.06 -3.50
N ALA A 159 3.99 8.65 -4.60
CA ALA A 159 3.16 7.45 -4.60
C ALA A 159 3.33 6.63 -5.87
N MET A 160 3.35 5.31 -5.72
CA MET A 160 3.28 4.35 -6.80
C MET A 160 1.90 3.68 -6.79
N CYS A 161 1.08 3.99 -7.77
CA CYS A 161 -0.26 3.42 -7.95
C CYS A 161 -0.37 2.75 -9.31
N SER A 162 -0.27 1.43 -9.35
CA SER A 162 -0.33 0.70 -10.61
C SER A 162 -1.76 0.60 -11.15
N ASP A 163 -1.87 0.62 -12.48
CA ASP A 163 -3.11 0.40 -13.22
C ASP A 163 -3.15 -0.94 -13.96
N SER A 164 -2.18 -1.85 -13.72
CA SER A 164 -2.10 -3.15 -14.39
C SER A 164 -1.66 -4.29 -13.46
N TYR A 165 -2.44 -5.37 -13.47
CA TYR A 165 -2.10 -6.65 -12.83
C TYR A 165 -1.17 -7.51 -13.69
N VAL A 166 -0.99 -7.17 -14.97
CA VAL A 166 0.02 -7.76 -15.84
C VAL A 166 1.32 -7.00 -15.63
N GLY A 167 2.10 -7.49 -14.67
CA GLY A 167 3.37 -6.90 -14.25
C GLY A 167 4.59 -7.53 -14.93
N LEU A 168 5.70 -7.57 -14.20
CA LEU A 168 6.95 -8.19 -14.63
C LEU A 168 6.79 -9.71 -14.79
N PHE A 169 7.61 -10.30 -15.66
CA PHE A 169 7.70 -11.74 -15.79
C PHE A 169 8.35 -12.33 -14.53
N SER A 170 7.56 -13.00 -13.70
CA SER A 170 7.99 -13.56 -12.42
C SER A 170 7.04 -14.68 -11.95
N THR A 171 7.41 -15.34 -10.86
CA THR A 171 6.57 -16.37 -10.20
C THR A 171 5.24 -15.81 -9.66
N TYR A 172 5.13 -14.48 -9.49
CA TYR A 172 3.91 -13.82 -9.03
C TYR A 172 2.92 -13.51 -10.16
N GLN A 173 3.40 -13.41 -11.41
CA GLN A 173 2.63 -12.89 -12.53
C GLN A 173 1.36 -13.70 -12.80
N ALA A 174 1.46 -15.03 -12.87
CA ALA A 174 0.32 -15.90 -13.15
C ALA A 174 -0.79 -15.77 -12.09
N ARG A 175 -0.41 -15.65 -10.80
CA ARG A 175 -1.36 -15.47 -9.71
C ARG A 175 -2.01 -14.08 -9.76
N CYS A 176 -1.24 -13.04 -10.03
CA CYS A 176 -1.77 -11.68 -10.16
C CYS A 176 -2.71 -11.53 -11.36
N ILE A 177 -2.39 -12.17 -12.49
CA ILE A 177 -3.29 -12.24 -13.66
C ILE A 177 -4.61 -12.90 -13.29
N LEU A 178 -4.54 -14.03 -12.57
CA LEU A 178 -5.74 -14.72 -12.12
C LEU A 178 -6.61 -13.82 -11.23
N ALA A 179 -6.04 -13.21 -10.19
CA ALA A 179 -6.81 -12.34 -9.30
C ALA A 179 -7.36 -11.10 -10.01
N GLY A 180 -6.54 -10.40 -10.79
CA GLY A 180 -6.99 -9.24 -11.57
C GLY A 180 -8.07 -9.55 -12.62
N THR A 181 -8.26 -10.82 -12.97
CA THR A 181 -9.28 -11.29 -13.91
C THR A 181 -10.55 -11.81 -13.23
N VAL A 182 -10.41 -12.57 -12.13
CA VAL A 182 -11.54 -13.26 -11.47
C VAL A 182 -12.21 -12.38 -10.43
N VAL A 183 -11.45 -11.53 -9.73
CA VAL A 183 -12.02 -10.62 -8.74
C VAL A 183 -12.87 -9.56 -9.46
N PRO A 184 -14.10 -9.30 -9.01
CA PRO A 184 -14.95 -8.25 -9.57
C PRO A 184 -14.48 -6.86 -9.11
N HIS A 185 -13.31 -6.44 -9.58
CA HIS A 185 -12.75 -5.12 -9.31
C HIS A 185 -13.68 -4.01 -9.83
N LYS A 186 -13.65 -2.83 -9.16
CA LYS A 186 -14.42 -1.66 -9.60
C LYS A 186 -14.02 -1.15 -10.99
N SER A 187 -12.83 -1.50 -11.47
CA SER A 187 -12.39 -1.21 -12.83
C SER A 187 -11.30 -2.20 -13.29
N LYS A 188 -10.98 -2.17 -14.58
CA LYS A 188 -9.84 -2.91 -15.15
C LYS A 188 -8.47 -2.36 -14.71
N LYS A 189 -8.42 -1.17 -14.12
CA LYS A 189 -7.20 -0.56 -13.57
C LYS A 189 -6.98 -1.04 -12.14
N ASN A 190 -6.16 -2.07 -11.97
CA ASN A 190 -5.81 -2.61 -10.66
C ASN A 190 -4.46 -3.33 -10.74
N ASP A 191 -3.81 -3.54 -9.60
CA ASP A 191 -2.54 -4.25 -9.50
C ASP A 191 -2.68 -5.73 -9.13
N ALA A 192 -3.88 -6.29 -9.34
CA ALA A 192 -4.41 -7.58 -8.91
C ALA A 192 -5.10 -7.58 -7.54
N LEU A 193 -4.67 -6.72 -6.61
CA LEU A 193 -5.27 -6.66 -5.27
C LEU A 193 -5.92 -5.32 -5.00
N VAL A 194 -5.30 -4.24 -5.44
CA VAL A 194 -5.72 -2.87 -5.16
C VAL A 194 -6.08 -2.18 -6.47
N GLU A 195 -7.27 -1.59 -6.50
CA GLU A 195 -7.71 -0.76 -7.60
C GLU A 195 -6.88 0.52 -7.66
N PHE A 196 -6.58 0.99 -8.87
CA PHE A 196 -5.84 2.23 -9.07
C PHE A 196 -6.47 3.41 -8.31
N GLN A 197 -7.80 3.55 -8.38
CA GLN A 197 -8.54 4.59 -7.65
C GLN A 197 -8.49 4.42 -6.13
N SER A 198 -8.48 3.18 -5.63
CA SER A 198 -8.25 2.91 -4.20
C SER A 198 -6.85 3.38 -3.78
N CYS A 199 -5.84 3.16 -4.62
CA CYS A 199 -4.49 3.62 -4.38
C CYS A 199 -4.34 5.15 -4.36
N LEU A 200 -5.07 5.86 -5.22
CA LEU A 200 -5.03 7.32 -5.24
C LEU A 200 -5.48 7.92 -3.91
N GLY A 201 -6.41 7.29 -3.19
CA GLY A 201 -6.93 7.84 -1.93
C GLY A 201 -7.46 9.28 -2.07
N GLY A 202 -7.95 9.64 -3.26
CA GLY A 202 -8.40 10.99 -3.62
C GLY A 202 -7.32 11.97 -4.09
N LEU A 203 -6.07 11.53 -4.30
CA LEU A 203 -5.09 12.30 -5.09
C LEU A 203 -5.61 12.46 -6.53
N ASP A 204 -5.28 13.57 -7.17
CA ASP A 204 -5.65 13.82 -8.57
C ASP A 204 -4.92 12.84 -9.51
N GLU A 205 -5.66 12.07 -10.30
CA GLU A 205 -5.12 11.14 -11.30
C GLU A 205 -4.18 11.85 -12.29
N ASN A 206 -4.39 13.14 -12.57
CA ASN A 206 -3.56 13.90 -13.50
C ASN A 206 -2.14 14.15 -12.99
N LEU A 207 -1.88 13.97 -11.69
CA LEU A 207 -0.53 14.00 -11.13
C LEU A 207 0.28 12.77 -11.56
N PHE A 208 -0.39 11.68 -11.93
CA PHE A 208 0.25 10.39 -12.13
C PHE A 208 0.69 10.17 -13.59
N GLY A 209 2.01 10.12 -13.78
CA GLY A 209 2.63 9.77 -15.06
C GLY A 209 3.11 8.32 -15.11
N ASN A 210 3.37 7.79 -16.31
CA ASN A 210 3.75 6.38 -16.51
C ASN A 210 5.27 6.18 -16.69
N HIS A 211 6.07 7.19 -16.40
CA HIS A 211 7.52 7.15 -16.45
C HIS A 211 8.12 7.02 -15.04
N TYR A 212 9.20 6.27 -14.89
CA TYR A 212 9.89 6.10 -13.60
C TYR A 212 10.51 7.42 -13.04
N LEU A 213 10.40 8.54 -13.75
CA LEU A 213 10.83 9.85 -13.25
C LEU A 213 9.65 10.64 -12.66
N ASP A 214 8.42 10.15 -12.82
CA ASP A 214 7.23 10.80 -12.29
C ASP A 214 7.14 10.51 -10.78
N ARG A 215 7.11 11.58 -9.97
CA ARG A 215 7.00 11.47 -8.50
C ARG A 215 5.75 10.70 -8.08
N PHE A 216 4.64 10.95 -8.76
CA PHE A 216 3.43 10.15 -8.68
C PHE A 216 3.42 9.23 -9.90
N TYR A 217 3.71 7.96 -9.66
CA TYR A 217 4.00 6.99 -10.70
C TYR A 217 2.83 6.03 -10.88
N ARG A 218 2.31 5.96 -12.10
CA ARG A 218 1.32 4.99 -12.58
C ARG A 218 2.01 3.91 -13.42
N PRO A 219 2.65 2.93 -12.77
CA PRO A 219 3.30 1.84 -13.48
C PRO A 219 2.31 0.81 -14.02
N GLN A 220 2.85 -0.06 -14.89
CA GLN A 220 2.21 -1.31 -15.31
C GLN A 220 2.85 -2.50 -14.56
N LEU A 221 2.55 -2.61 -13.26
CA LEU A 221 3.20 -3.51 -12.31
C LEU A 221 2.18 -4.21 -11.41
N ASN A 222 2.30 -5.52 -11.19
CA ASN A 222 1.40 -6.18 -10.25
C ASN A 222 1.76 -5.83 -8.80
N HIS A 223 0.90 -6.17 -7.85
CA HIS A 223 1.04 -5.81 -6.43
C HIS A 223 2.36 -6.29 -5.79
N ALA A 224 2.92 -7.41 -6.28
CA ALA A 224 4.20 -7.94 -5.81
C ALA A 224 5.39 -7.14 -6.39
N ASP A 225 5.27 -6.69 -7.64
CA ASP A 225 6.29 -5.85 -8.27
C ASP A 225 6.39 -4.47 -7.61
N THR A 226 5.26 -3.89 -7.19
CA THR A 226 5.24 -2.59 -6.47
C THR A 226 5.89 -2.68 -5.09
N ALA A 227 6.02 -3.89 -4.53
CA ALA A 227 6.82 -4.19 -3.33
C ALA A 227 8.32 -4.41 -3.61
N PHE A 228 8.79 -4.15 -4.83
CA PHE A 228 10.17 -4.35 -5.29
C PHE A 228 10.65 -5.82 -5.32
N LEU A 229 9.74 -6.81 -5.34
CA LEU A 229 10.11 -8.23 -5.25
C LEU A 229 10.80 -8.78 -6.51
N ASN A 230 10.58 -8.18 -7.69
CA ASN A 230 11.02 -8.73 -8.97
C ASN A 230 12.02 -7.84 -9.74
N GLY A 231 12.45 -6.70 -9.18
CA GLY A 231 13.39 -5.80 -9.85
C GLY A 231 12.74 -4.86 -10.87
N ASP A 232 13.51 -4.49 -11.91
CA ASP A 232 13.05 -3.62 -12.99
C ASP A 232 12.88 -4.42 -14.29
N GLY A 233 11.84 -4.07 -15.04
CA GLY A 233 11.64 -4.50 -16.40
C GLY A 233 12.67 -3.90 -17.34
N LEU A 234 13.02 -4.64 -18.38
CA LEU A 234 14.09 -4.25 -19.31
C LEU A 234 13.65 -3.09 -20.23
N LEU A 235 12.44 -3.17 -20.78
CA LEU A 235 12.02 -2.34 -21.93
C LEU A 235 11.21 -1.09 -21.55
N LYS A 236 10.17 -1.24 -20.73
CA LYS A 236 9.20 -0.17 -20.48
C LYS A 236 9.61 0.70 -19.29
N SER A 237 9.50 2.03 -19.44
CA SER A 237 9.66 2.96 -18.31
C SER A 237 8.61 2.73 -17.23
N SER A 238 7.40 2.30 -17.59
CA SER A 238 6.31 1.96 -16.67
C SER A 238 6.51 0.66 -15.89
N GLN A 239 7.66 -0.01 -16.04
CA GLN A 239 7.97 -1.27 -15.37
C GLN A 239 9.28 -1.19 -14.59
N LYS A 240 9.70 0.00 -14.14
CA LYS A 240 10.96 0.19 -13.39
C LYS A 240 10.75 0.68 -11.96
N PRO A 241 10.17 -0.14 -11.04
CA PRO A 241 9.89 0.30 -9.68
C PRO A 241 11.15 0.65 -8.89
N LYS A 242 12.25 -0.10 -9.03
CA LYS A 242 13.50 0.20 -8.31
C LYS A 242 14.13 1.47 -8.84
N LYS A 243 14.25 1.60 -10.17
CA LYS A 243 14.75 2.84 -10.78
C LYS A 243 13.91 4.06 -10.42
N TRP A 244 12.60 3.90 -10.32
CA TRP A 244 11.72 4.97 -9.84
C TRP A 244 12.14 5.43 -8.45
N PHE A 245 12.26 4.49 -7.50
CA PHE A 245 12.67 4.82 -6.14
C PHE A 245 14.08 5.45 -6.07
N GLU A 246 15.04 4.94 -6.86
CA GLU A 246 16.39 5.52 -6.96
C GLU A 246 16.41 6.97 -7.44
N CYS A 247 15.50 7.30 -8.36
CA CYS A 247 15.43 8.61 -9.00
C CYS A 247 14.52 9.61 -8.26
N LEU A 248 13.87 9.19 -7.17
CA LEU A 248 13.02 10.08 -6.38
C LEU A 248 13.87 11.15 -5.68
N GLN A 249 13.62 12.41 -6.05
CA GLN A 249 14.13 13.57 -5.33
C GLN A 249 13.16 13.90 -4.19
N LEU A 250 13.57 13.60 -2.96
CA LEU A 250 12.78 13.67 -1.72
C LEU A 250 13.37 14.66 -0.70
#